data_AF-A0A3D5UTG6-F1
#
_entry.id   AF-A0A3D5UTG6-F1
#
_cell.length_a   1.000
_cell.length_b   1.000
_cell.length_c   1.000
_cell.angle_alpha   90.00
_cell.angle_beta   90.00
_cell.angle_gamma   90.00
#
_symmetry.space_group_name_H-M   'P 1'
#
loop_
_entity.id
_entity.type
_entity.pdbx_description
1 polymer ?
#
loop_
_entity_poly.entity_id
_entity_poly.type
_entity_poly.pdbx_seq_one_letter_code
_entity_poly.pdbx_strand_id
1 'polypeptide(L)'
;MSVVSMTVNGKPASADVEARTLLVQFIRDELGLTGTHVGCDTSQCGACVVHVDGRAVKSCTMLAAQAEGAEVLTIEGLAKNGELHPVQAAFREHHG
;
A
#
# COMPACT_ATOMS: atom_id res chain seq x y z
N MET A 1 11.95 -17.59 -0.66
CA MET A 1 10.56 -17.95 -0.36
C MET A 1 10.42 -17.82 1.13
N SER A 2 9.67 -16.81 1.53
CA SER A 2 9.32 -16.48 2.92
C SER A 2 7.84 -16.14 2.93
N VAL A 3 7.08 -16.83 3.77
CA VAL A 3 5.68 -16.49 4.02
C VAL A 3 5.64 -15.20 4.82
N VAL A 4 4.96 -14.19 4.30
CA VAL A 4 4.69 -12.94 5.00
C VAL A 4 3.19 -12.83 5.32
N SER A 5 2.85 -12.20 6.43
CA SER A 5 1.47 -11.99 6.88
C SER A 5 1.32 -10.59 7.46
N MET A 6 0.29 -9.87 7.03
CA MET A 6 -0.03 -8.52 7.52
C MET A 6 -1.53 -8.23 7.37
N THR A 7 -1.99 -7.11 7.91
CA THR A 7 -3.35 -6.63 7.63
C THR A 7 -3.26 -5.54 6.55
N VAL A 8 -4.02 -5.68 5.46
CA VAL A 8 -4.11 -4.67 4.40
C VAL A 8 -5.55 -4.19 4.28
N ASN A 9 -5.76 -2.88 4.44
CA ASN A 9 -7.10 -2.25 4.40
C ASN A 9 -8.11 -2.94 5.34
N GLY A 10 -7.66 -3.32 6.54
CA GLY A 10 -8.47 -4.01 7.56
C GLY A 10 -8.77 -5.48 7.26
N LYS A 11 -8.14 -6.09 6.25
CA LYS A 11 -8.29 -7.51 5.91
C LYS A 11 -6.96 -8.25 6.06
N PRO A 12 -6.95 -9.48 6.59
CA PRO A 12 -5.72 -10.29 6.63
C PRO A 12 -5.24 -10.58 5.21
N ALA A 13 -3.93 -10.47 4.98
CA ALA A 13 -3.27 -10.75 3.72
C ALA A 13 -1.97 -11.52 3.98
N SER A 14 -1.74 -12.59 3.22
CA SER A 14 -0.53 -13.40 3.32
C SER A 14 -0.17 -14.01 1.97
N ALA A 15 1.13 -14.13 1.69
CA ALA A 15 1.65 -14.84 0.52
C ALA A 15 3.07 -15.36 0.78
N ASP A 16 3.49 -16.38 0.04
CA ASP A 16 4.89 -16.81 -0.04
C ASP A 16 5.61 -16.01 -1.13
N VAL A 17 6.58 -15.20 -0.73
CA VAL A 17 7.27 -14.27 -1.62
C VAL A 17 8.78 -14.47 -1.63
N GLU A 18 9.46 -13.94 -2.65
CA GLU A 18 10.91 -13.81 -2.59
C GLU A 18 11.32 -12.88 -1.45
N ALA A 19 12.45 -13.15 -0.79
CA ALA A 19 12.92 -12.33 0.35
C ALA A 19 13.20 -10.86 -0.04
N ARG A 20 13.41 -10.61 -1.34
CA ARG A 20 13.65 -9.29 -1.93
C ARG A 20 12.38 -8.59 -2.42
N THR A 21 11.20 -9.21 -2.29
CA THR A 21 9.94 -8.61 -2.75
C THR A 21 9.69 -7.32 -1.97
N LEU A 22 9.52 -6.23 -2.71
CA LEU A 22 9.18 -4.93 -2.14
C LEU A 22 7.71 -4.90 -1.73
N LEU A 23 7.37 -4.10 -0.72
CA LEU A 23 6.00 -3.94 -0.25
C LEU A 23 5.09 -3.44 -1.38
N VAL A 24 5.58 -2.57 -2.26
CA VAL A 24 4.81 -2.12 -3.43
C VAL A 24 4.47 -3.26 -4.41
N GLN A 25 5.38 -4.23 -4.57
CA GLN A 25 5.16 -5.38 -5.44
C GLN A 25 4.17 -6.35 -4.81
N PHE A 26 4.31 -6.63 -3.50
CA PHE A 26 3.33 -7.42 -2.77
C PHE A 26 1.91 -6.83 -2.89
N ILE A 27 1.76 -5.53 -2.66
CA ILE A 27 0.45 -4.86 -2.74
C ILE A 27 -0.13 -4.93 -4.17
N ARG A 28 0.68 -4.64 -5.19
CA ARG A 28 0.18 -4.52 -6.57
C ARG A 28 0.00 -5.87 -7.25
N ASP A 29 0.98 -6.76 -7.11
CA ASP A 29 1.12 -7.95 -7.92
C ASP A 29 0.51 -9.16 -7.19
N GLU A 30 0.74 -9.31 -5.89
CA GLU A 30 0.17 -10.43 -5.09
C GLU A 30 -1.28 -10.14 -4.67
N LEU A 31 -1.58 -8.90 -4.25
CA LEU A 31 -2.93 -8.54 -3.78
C LEU A 31 -3.82 -7.88 -4.84
N GLY A 32 -3.26 -7.49 -5.99
CA GLY A 32 -4.01 -6.83 -7.07
C GLY A 32 -4.47 -5.39 -6.74
N LEU A 33 -3.94 -4.78 -5.68
CA LEU A 33 -4.29 -3.42 -5.25
C LEU A 33 -3.43 -2.40 -6.00
N THR A 34 -3.90 -2.00 -7.17
CA THR A 34 -3.12 -1.25 -8.16
C THR A 34 -3.15 0.26 -8.00
N GLY A 35 -3.90 0.80 -7.04
CA GLY A 35 -3.99 2.24 -6.77
C GLY A 35 -2.71 2.85 -6.18
N THR A 36 -1.85 2.02 -5.58
CA THR A 36 -0.48 2.42 -5.23
C THR A 36 0.40 2.37 -6.48
N HIS A 37 1.04 3.48 -6.87
CA HIS A 37 1.77 3.58 -8.13
C HIS A 37 3.29 3.45 -7.96
N VAL A 38 3.96 3.01 -9.03
CA VAL A 38 5.43 3.04 -9.14
C VAL A 38 5.77 3.99 -10.29
N GLY A 39 6.31 5.16 -9.95
CA GLY A 39 6.53 6.23 -10.94
C GLY A 39 8.00 6.55 -11.24
N CYS A 40 8.94 6.14 -10.39
CA CYS A 40 10.34 6.60 -10.53
C CYS A 40 11.41 5.55 -10.25
N ASP A 41 11.08 4.41 -9.63
CA ASP A 41 12.02 3.37 -9.18
C ASP A 41 13.24 3.82 -8.34
N THR A 42 13.26 5.08 -7.92
CA THR A 42 14.40 5.76 -7.30
C THR A 42 14.02 6.46 -6.00
N SER A 43 12.84 6.14 -5.46
CA SER A 43 12.28 6.71 -4.22
C SER A 43 11.98 8.22 -4.26
N GLN A 44 12.07 8.91 -5.40
CA GLN A 44 11.93 10.37 -5.45
C GLN A 44 10.47 10.87 -5.51
N CYS A 45 9.60 10.22 -6.30
CA CYS A 45 8.30 10.79 -6.66
C CYS A 45 7.19 10.72 -5.59
N GLY A 46 7.27 9.79 -4.63
CA GLY A 46 6.22 9.60 -3.63
C GLY A 46 4.95 8.87 -4.12
N ALA A 47 4.84 8.50 -5.40
CA ALA A 47 3.66 7.79 -5.93
C ALA A 47 3.41 6.42 -5.28
N CYS A 48 4.44 5.82 -4.67
CA CYS A 48 4.39 4.53 -3.99
C CYS A 48 4.03 4.64 -2.50
N VAL A 49 3.61 5.82 -2.02
CA VAL A 49 3.34 6.03 -0.59
C VAL A 49 2.08 5.27 -0.16
N VAL A 50 2.23 4.47 0.90
CA VAL A 50 1.15 3.83 1.67
C VAL A 50 1.33 4.18 3.14
N HIS A 51 0.34 3.89 3.97
CA HIS A 51 0.51 4.00 5.41
C HIS A 51 0.85 2.63 6.00
N VAL A 52 1.92 2.55 6.79
CA VAL A 52 2.30 1.37 7.59
C VAL A 52 2.26 1.79 9.05
N ASP A 53 1.41 1.15 9.85
CA ASP A 53 1.15 1.47 11.26
C ASP A 53 0.86 2.97 11.46
N GLY A 54 0.06 3.54 10.55
CA GLY A 54 -0.34 4.94 10.55
C GLY A 54 0.72 5.93 10.06
N ARG A 55 1.91 5.48 9.63
CA ARG A 55 2.98 6.34 9.10
C ARG A 55 3.09 6.25 7.59
N ALA A 56 3.25 7.39 6.92
CA ALA A 56 3.52 7.44 5.49
C ALA A 56 4.88 6.84 5.16
N VAL A 57 4.89 5.78 4.35
CA VAL A 57 6.09 5.03 3.96
C VAL A 57 6.12 4.86 2.45
N LYS A 58 7.30 5.05 1.85
CA LYS A 58 7.56 4.73 0.44
C LYS A 58 7.66 3.21 0.31
N SER A 59 6.57 2.55 -0.09
CA SER A 59 6.51 1.08 -0.19
C SER A 59 7.49 0.49 -1.21
N CYS A 60 7.95 1.31 -2.16
CA CYS A 60 8.97 0.94 -3.15
C CYS A 60 10.40 0.85 -2.58
N THR A 61 10.62 1.15 -1.30
CA THR A 61 11.92 0.98 -0.62
C THR A 61 11.84 0.14 0.66
N MET A 62 10.69 -0.47 0.92
CA MET A 62 10.48 -1.37 2.06
C MET A 62 10.26 -2.78 1.53
N LEU A 63 10.87 -3.79 2.16
CA LEU A 63 10.60 -5.19 1.83
C LEU A 63 9.26 -5.62 2.43
N ALA A 64 8.54 -6.52 1.75
CA ALA A 64 7.30 -7.09 2.28
C ALA A 64 7.54 -7.79 3.63
N ALA A 65 8.68 -8.47 3.78
CA ALA A 65 9.08 -9.10 5.05
C ALA A 65 9.32 -8.11 6.20
N GLN A 66 9.62 -6.84 5.91
CA GLN A 66 9.73 -5.81 6.96
C GLN A 66 8.35 -5.34 7.46
N ALA A 67 7.28 -5.62 6.70
CA ALA A 67 5.90 -5.28 7.06
C ALA A 67 5.16 -6.46 7.73
N GLU A 68 5.88 -7.50 8.13
CA GLU A 68 5.32 -8.63 8.87
C GLU A 68 4.57 -8.16 10.11
N GLY A 69 3.31 -8.57 10.24
CA GLY A 69 2.40 -8.21 11.33
C GLY A 69 1.92 -6.76 11.34
N ALA A 70 2.28 -5.94 10.35
CA ALA A 70 1.92 -4.53 10.31
C ALA A 70 0.48 -4.29 9.81
N GLU A 71 -0.07 -3.12 10.13
CA GLU A 71 -1.29 -2.59 9.53
C GLU A 71 -0.94 -1.68 8.35
N VAL A 72 -1.30 -2.11 7.14
CA VAL A 72 -1.06 -1.38 5.89
C VAL A 72 -2.37 -0.80 5.35
N LEU A 73 -2.38 0.49 5.06
CA LEU A 73 -3.50 1.20 4.44
C LEU A 73 -3.07 1.80 3.11
N THR A 74 -3.77 1.42 2.04
CA THR A 74 -3.60 1.94 0.67
C THR A 74 -4.77 2.88 0.32
N ILE A 75 -4.72 3.48 -0.87
CA ILE A 75 -5.78 4.39 -1.34
C ILE A 75 -7.16 3.69 -1.44
N GLU A 76 -7.18 2.41 -1.79
CA GLU A 76 -8.39 1.58 -1.87
C GLU A 76 -9.07 1.40 -0.51
N GLY A 77 -8.31 1.49 0.59
CA GLY A 77 -8.85 1.34 1.94
C GLY A 77 -9.48 2.60 2.53
N LEU A 78 -9.36 3.77 1.87
CA LEU A 78 -9.94 5.02 2.39
C LEU A 78 -11.45 5.10 2.23
N ALA A 79 -11.97 4.61 1.09
CA ALA A 79 -13.41 4.62 0.83
C ALA A 79 -14.11 3.55 1.66
N LYS A 80 -15.30 3.86 2.19
CA LYS A 80 -16.11 2.91 2.97
C LYS A 80 -17.44 2.72 2.28
N ASN A 81 -17.78 1.47 1.95
CA ASN A 81 -19.05 1.11 1.28
C ASN A 81 -19.33 1.92 0.00
N GLY A 82 -18.28 2.29 -0.75
CA GLY A 82 -18.39 3.11 -1.96
C GLY A 82 -18.47 4.62 -1.72
N GLU A 83 -18.54 5.07 -0.46
CA GLU A 83 -18.48 6.48 -0.11
C GLU A 83 -17.02 6.95 -0.01
N LEU A 84 -16.73 8.09 -0.66
CA LEU A 84 -15.41 8.71 -0.61
C LEU A 84 -15.09 9.19 0.80
N HIS A 85 -13.86 8.97 1.23
CA HIS A 85 -13.32 9.64 2.41
C HIS A 85 -13.37 11.17 2.21
N PRO A 86 -13.58 11.99 3.26
CA PRO A 86 -13.64 13.45 3.12
C PRO A 86 -12.44 14.05 2.35
N VAL A 87 -11.24 13.49 2.53
CA VAL A 87 -10.05 13.94 1.79
C VAL A 87 -10.15 13.60 0.29
N GLN A 88 -10.70 12.44 -0.09
CA GLN A 88 -10.89 12.06 -1.49
C GLN A 88 -11.95 12.94 -2.15
N ALA A 89 -13.04 13.24 -1.42
CA ALA A 89 -14.09 14.14 -1.90
C ALA A 89 -13.53 15.56 -2.15
N ALA A 90 -12.74 16.09 -1.21
CA ALA A 90 -12.11 17.40 -1.34
C ALA A 90 -11.13 17.47 -2.52
N PHE A 91 -10.29 16.45 -2.73
CA PHE A 91 -9.40 16.38 -3.90
C PHE A 91 -10.18 16.42 -5.22
N ARG A 92 -11.30 15.68 -5.31
CA ARG A 92 -12.18 15.67 -6.48
C ARG A 92 -12.86 17.03 -6.71
N GLU A 93 -13.37 17.66 -5.66
CA GLU A 93 -14.10 18.93 -5.73
C GLU A 93 -13.18 20.11 -6.07
N HIS A 94 -11.94 20.08 -5.59
CA HIS A 94 -11.01 21.20 -5.72
C HIS A 94 -9.92 20.98 -6.78
N HIS A 95 -10.05 19.97 -7.64
CA HIS A 95 -9.11 19.66 -8.73
C HIS A 95 -7.66 19.48 -8.24
N GLY A 96 -7.50 18.81 -7.10
CA GLY A 96 -6.20 18.48 -6.50
C GLY A 96 -5.48 17.33 -7.19
#